data_AF-A0A534RIN8-F1
#
_entry.id   AF-A0A534RIN8-F1
#
_cell.length_a   1.000
_cell.length_b   1.000
_cell.length_c   1.000
_cell.angle_alpha   90.00
_cell.angle_beta   90.00
_cell.angle_gamma   90.00
#
_symmetry.space_group_name_H-M   'P 1'
#
loop_
_entity.id
_entity.type
_entity.pdbx_description
1 polymer ?
#
loop_
_entity_poly.entity_id
_entity_poly.type
_entity_poly.pdbx_seq_one_letter_code
_entity_poly.pdbx_strand_id
1 'polypeptide(L)'
;MRPDWPRFDNVWDGFTYFSRVSGPGRLILDGDFLLLSRFATDAERQTALSLYVLTGSPFAIADYCDDPSDCPVDDGSPLRLYRNDELLRFHAEGLVGHPLDPDGSGARPPDGERWIGQLPDGTWVVGLFNRDDVPKWKRIRYRRHLGIRRRAATRDVWSGVDLGRRRSFRVKLRSHEHRLLTITP
;
A
#
# COMPACT_ATOMS: atom_id res chain seq x y z
N MET A 1 15.18 6.96 27.05
CA MET A 1 14.17 6.32 26.18
C MET A 1 13.56 5.15 26.92
N ARG A 2 12.26 4.86 26.75
CA ARG A 2 11.71 3.59 27.23
C ARG A 2 12.36 2.46 26.43
N PRO A 3 12.79 1.34 27.05
CA PRO A 3 13.50 0.27 26.35
C PRO A 3 12.67 -0.39 25.23
N ASP A 4 11.34 -0.25 25.26
CA ASP A 4 10.42 -0.85 24.29
C ASP A 4 9.89 0.16 23.24
N TRP A 5 10.56 1.31 23.06
CA TRP A 5 10.20 2.31 22.05
C TRP A 5 11.35 2.57 21.05
N PRO A 6 11.09 2.49 19.73
CA PRO A 6 9.84 2.04 19.12
C PRO A 6 9.60 0.54 19.36
N ARG A 7 8.33 0.10 19.33
CA ARG A 7 7.99 -1.33 19.51
C ARG A 7 8.49 -2.19 18.33
N PHE A 8 8.55 -1.59 17.15
CA PHE A 8 9.03 -2.21 15.92
C PHE A 8 9.96 -1.23 15.23
N ASP A 9 11.10 -1.73 14.75
CA ASP A 9 12.12 -0.92 14.09
C ASP A 9 11.78 -0.59 12.64
N ASN A 10 10.77 -1.27 12.06
CA ASN A 10 10.33 -1.04 10.68
C ASN A 10 8.83 -0.74 10.60
N VAL A 11 8.48 0.09 9.62
CA VAL A 11 7.09 0.55 9.39
C VAL A 11 6.15 -0.59 9.00
N TRP A 12 6.63 -1.64 8.34
CA TRP A 12 5.78 -2.77 7.93
C TRP A 12 5.17 -3.47 9.14
N ASP A 13 6.00 -3.84 10.09
CA ASP A 13 5.56 -4.56 11.28
C ASP A 13 4.81 -3.62 12.24
N GLY A 14 5.23 -2.35 12.31
CA GLY A 14 4.51 -1.28 13.01
C GLY A 14 3.08 -1.11 12.50
N PHE A 15 2.91 -0.83 11.20
CA PHE A 15 1.59 -0.69 10.58
C PHE A 15 0.75 -1.95 10.75
N THR A 16 1.32 -3.13 10.50
CA THR A 16 0.62 -4.41 10.64
C THR A 16 0.08 -4.58 12.06
N TYR A 17 0.91 -4.35 13.08
CA TYR A 17 0.53 -4.52 14.48
C TYR A 17 -0.48 -3.47 14.95
N PHE A 18 -0.26 -2.19 14.61
CA PHE A 18 -1.12 -1.09 15.04
C PHE A 18 -2.39 -0.94 14.20
N SER A 19 -2.54 -1.65 13.09
CA SER A 19 -3.78 -1.69 12.29
C SER A 19 -5.04 -2.05 13.09
N ARG A 20 -4.89 -2.76 14.22
CA ARG A 20 -6.00 -3.09 15.14
C ARG A 20 -6.59 -1.86 15.86
N VAL A 21 -5.84 -0.77 15.96
CA VAL A 21 -6.26 0.49 16.59
C VAL A 21 -6.54 1.61 15.58
N SER A 22 -6.34 1.37 14.29
CA SER A 22 -6.67 2.32 13.22
C SER A 22 -8.09 2.15 12.68
N GLY A 23 -8.49 3.11 11.83
CA GLY A 23 -9.78 3.13 11.13
C GLY A 23 -10.48 4.49 11.24
N PRO A 24 -11.63 4.68 10.55
CA PRO A 24 -12.40 5.91 10.62
C PRO A 24 -12.75 6.32 12.06
N GLY A 25 -12.41 7.56 12.44
CA GLY A 25 -12.62 8.07 13.80
C GLY A 25 -11.71 7.48 14.87
N ARG A 26 -10.68 6.71 14.49
CA ARG A 26 -9.68 6.11 15.38
C ARG A 26 -8.30 6.69 15.10
N LEU A 27 -7.25 6.03 15.58
CA LEU A 27 -5.88 6.50 15.36
C LEU A 27 -5.50 6.43 13.89
N ILE A 28 -4.83 7.48 13.42
CA ILE A 28 -4.07 7.44 12.18
C ILE A 28 -2.70 6.85 12.52
N LEU A 29 -2.24 5.91 11.70
CA LEU A 29 -0.92 5.31 11.88
C LEU A 29 0.10 6.18 11.17
N ASP A 30 1.06 6.72 11.92
CA ASP A 30 2.13 7.54 11.36
C ASP A 30 3.34 6.65 11.03
N GLY A 31 3.71 6.63 9.75
CA GLY A 31 4.90 5.93 9.25
C GLY A 31 6.21 6.68 9.45
N ASP A 32 6.17 7.89 10.02
CA ASP A 32 7.26 8.87 9.97
C ASP A 32 7.49 9.40 8.55
N PHE A 33 8.60 10.10 8.34
CA PHE A 33 8.94 10.73 7.06
C PHE A 33 9.15 9.72 5.92
N LEU A 34 8.67 10.06 4.73
CA LEU A 34 9.00 9.35 3.50
C LEU A 34 10.08 10.09 2.71
N LEU A 35 11.17 9.38 2.41
CA LEU A 35 12.30 9.86 1.62
C LEU A 35 12.51 8.94 0.42
N LEU A 36 11.87 9.24 -0.71
CA LEU A 36 11.94 8.41 -1.92
C LEU A 36 13.36 8.33 -2.50
N SER A 37 14.15 9.38 -2.31
CA SER A 37 15.56 9.45 -2.68
C SER A 37 16.43 8.38 -2.00
N ARG A 38 16.00 7.80 -0.87
CA ARG A 38 16.75 6.77 -0.14
C ARG A 38 16.54 5.35 -0.64
N PHE A 39 15.52 5.11 -1.46
CA PHE A 39 15.28 3.80 -2.06
C PHE A 39 16.12 3.65 -3.33
N ALA A 40 16.53 2.42 -3.65
CA ALA A 40 17.41 2.16 -4.80
C ALA A 40 16.64 2.17 -6.13
N THR A 41 15.37 1.75 -6.11
CA THR A 41 14.57 1.59 -7.33
C THR A 41 13.19 2.23 -7.24
N ASP A 42 12.60 2.54 -8.39
CA ASP A 42 11.20 2.99 -8.45
C ASP A 42 10.22 1.96 -7.92
N ALA A 43 10.51 0.67 -8.06
CA ALA A 43 9.67 -0.39 -7.50
C ALA A 43 9.59 -0.29 -5.96
N GLU A 44 10.72 -0.04 -5.30
CA GLU A 44 10.78 0.15 -3.85
C GLU A 44 10.08 1.45 -3.42
N ARG A 45 10.27 2.55 -4.17
CA ARG A 45 9.59 3.83 -3.93
C ARG A 45 8.08 3.71 -4.02
N GLN A 46 7.60 3.07 -5.09
CA GLN A 46 6.17 2.81 -5.29
C GLN A 46 5.63 1.86 -4.22
N THR A 47 6.40 0.86 -3.81
CA THR A 47 6.06 -0.05 -2.71
C THR A 47 5.84 0.72 -1.41
N ALA A 48 6.76 1.63 -1.06
CA ALA A 48 6.64 2.45 0.14
C ALA A 48 5.41 3.37 0.11
N LEU A 49 5.22 4.13 -0.98
CA LEU A 49 4.04 4.97 -1.17
C LEU A 49 2.73 4.18 -1.10
N SER A 50 2.72 2.99 -1.69
CA SER A 50 1.53 2.13 -1.72
C SER A 50 1.21 1.54 -0.35
N LEU A 51 2.20 1.32 0.50
CA LEU A 51 1.95 0.94 1.89
C LEU A 51 1.35 2.11 2.66
N TYR A 52 1.95 3.30 2.56
CA TYR A 52 1.50 4.49 3.29
C TYR A 52 0.06 4.88 2.92
N VAL A 53 -0.27 4.86 1.63
CA VAL A 53 -1.65 5.17 1.19
C VAL A 53 -2.65 4.14 1.70
N LEU A 54 -2.27 2.86 1.72
CA LEU A 54 -3.13 1.78 2.18
C LEU A 54 -3.33 1.83 3.68
N THR A 55 -2.38 2.29 4.46
CA THR A 55 -2.52 2.38 5.92
C THR A 55 -3.24 3.65 6.37
N GLY A 56 -3.55 4.55 5.43
CA GLY A 56 -4.05 5.90 5.73
C GLY A 56 -3.01 6.77 6.42
N SER A 57 -1.72 6.42 6.29
CA SER A 57 -0.63 7.18 6.90
C SER A 57 -0.48 8.55 6.23
N PRO A 58 -0.07 9.58 6.98
CA PRO A 58 0.32 10.85 6.38
C PRO A 58 1.45 10.66 5.35
N PHE A 59 1.40 11.40 4.26
CA PHE A 59 2.54 11.58 3.37
C PHE A 59 3.42 12.73 3.87
N ALA A 60 4.23 12.44 4.89
CA ALA A 60 5.21 13.38 5.43
C ALA A 60 6.46 13.38 4.55
N ILE A 61 6.43 14.14 3.45
CA ILE A 61 7.54 14.25 2.49
C ILE A 61 8.75 14.91 3.16
N ALA A 62 9.90 14.23 3.14
CA ALA A 62 11.16 14.78 3.66
C ALA A 62 12.33 14.67 2.66
N ASP A 63 12.03 14.33 1.41
CA ASP A 63 13.00 14.52 0.34
C ASP A 63 13.43 15.99 0.26
N TYR A 64 14.74 16.22 0.24
CA TYR A 64 15.34 17.55 0.28
C TYR A 64 16.48 17.63 -0.74
N CYS A 65 16.64 18.81 -1.32
CA CYS A 65 17.81 19.24 -2.07
C CYS A 65 18.08 20.71 -1.74
N ASP A 66 19.34 21.09 -1.84
CA ASP A 66 19.80 22.45 -1.59
C ASP A 66 19.29 23.43 -2.65
N ASP A 67 19.24 23.00 -3.93
CA ASP A 67 18.69 23.77 -5.05
C ASP A 67 17.49 23.04 -5.68
N PRO A 68 16.33 23.69 -5.88
CA PRO A 68 15.17 23.08 -6.55
C PRO A 68 15.46 22.52 -7.95
N SER A 69 16.48 23.02 -8.66
CA SER A 69 16.92 22.48 -9.94
C SER A 69 17.61 21.11 -9.82
N ASP A 70 18.11 20.76 -8.62
CA ASP A 70 18.70 19.45 -8.31
C ASP A 70 17.65 18.40 -7.88
N CYS A 71 16.43 18.84 -7.56
CA CYS A 71 15.25 17.98 -7.46
C CYS A 71 14.21 18.36 -8.51
N PRO A 72 14.43 18.07 -9.80
CA PRO A 72 13.33 18.17 -10.74
C PRO A 72 12.17 17.34 -10.20
N VAL A 73 10.94 17.82 -10.36
CA VAL A 73 9.73 17.04 -10.04
C VAL A 73 9.09 16.50 -11.32
N ASP A 74 9.80 16.61 -12.45
CA ASP A 74 9.39 16.15 -13.77
C ASP A 74 9.42 14.61 -13.90
N ASP A 75 9.09 14.12 -15.10
CA ASP A 75 8.93 12.70 -15.36
C ASP A 75 10.23 11.87 -15.20
N GLY A 76 11.40 12.53 -15.18
CA GLY A 76 12.69 11.89 -14.93
C GLY A 76 13.00 11.70 -13.43
N SER A 77 12.25 12.35 -12.55
CA SER A 77 12.53 12.37 -11.12
C SER A 77 11.77 11.33 -10.32
N PRO A 78 12.39 10.72 -9.28
CA PRO A 78 11.68 9.93 -8.29
C PRO A 78 10.55 10.68 -7.58
N LEU A 79 10.67 12.01 -7.41
CA LEU A 79 9.69 12.82 -6.69
C LEU A 79 8.35 12.94 -7.42
N ARG A 80 8.32 12.68 -8.73
CA ARG A 80 7.06 12.65 -9.50
C ARG A 80 6.07 11.64 -8.95
N LEU A 81 6.56 10.58 -8.28
CA LEU A 81 5.72 9.51 -7.74
C LEU A 81 4.75 10.00 -6.66
N TYR A 82 5.08 11.09 -5.97
CA TYR A 82 4.15 11.74 -5.03
C TYR A 82 2.91 12.32 -5.70
N ARG A 83 2.94 12.56 -7.02
CA ARG A 83 1.85 13.17 -7.80
C ARG A 83 0.95 12.15 -8.48
N ASN A 84 0.96 10.89 -8.04
CA ASN A 84 0.02 9.92 -8.56
C ASN A 84 -1.41 10.28 -8.11
N ASP A 85 -2.24 10.75 -9.04
CA ASP A 85 -3.61 11.21 -8.77
C ASP A 85 -4.49 10.14 -8.14
N GLU A 86 -4.33 8.86 -8.51
CA GLU A 86 -5.10 7.77 -7.90
C GLU A 86 -4.73 7.59 -6.43
N LEU A 87 -3.44 7.69 -6.06
CA LEU A 87 -3.03 7.61 -4.65
C LEU A 87 -3.51 8.81 -3.82
N LEU A 88 -3.35 10.01 -4.37
CA LEU A 88 -3.82 11.24 -3.73
C LEU A 88 -5.33 11.20 -3.52
N ARG A 89 -6.08 10.69 -4.50
CA ARG A 89 -7.53 10.48 -4.39
C ARG A 89 -7.87 9.47 -3.29
N PHE A 90 -7.19 8.32 -3.24
CA PHE A 90 -7.45 7.33 -2.19
C PHE A 90 -7.24 7.91 -0.79
N HIS A 91 -6.14 8.65 -0.59
CA HIS A 91 -5.86 9.32 0.67
C HIS A 91 -6.91 10.41 0.99
N ALA A 92 -7.28 11.24 0.01
CA ALA A 92 -8.29 12.29 0.17
C ALA A 92 -9.70 11.73 0.48
N GLU A 93 -10.03 10.56 -0.06
CA GLU A 93 -11.28 9.83 0.24
C GLU A 93 -11.22 9.09 1.58
N GLY A 94 -10.12 9.20 2.33
CA GLY A 94 -9.98 8.63 3.67
C GLY A 94 -9.75 7.12 3.67
N LEU A 95 -9.08 6.57 2.66
CA LEU A 95 -8.70 5.16 2.63
C LEU A 95 -7.92 4.79 3.89
N VAL A 96 -8.44 3.83 4.66
CA VAL A 96 -7.72 3.18 5.76
C VAL A 96 -7.89 1.68 5.61
N GLY A 97 -6.83 1.03 5.15
CA GLY A 97 -6.76 -0.41 4.93
C GLY A 97 -6.18 -1.15 6.12
N HIS A 98 -6.38 -2.47 6.09
CA HIS A 98 -5.91 -3.40 7.09
C HIS A 98 -5.14 -4.55 6.44
N PRO A 99 -4.16 -5.14 7.15
CA PRO A 99 -3.49 -6.33 6.69
C PRO A 99 -4.53 -7.46 6.60
N LEU A 100 -4.44 -8.24 5.54
CA LEU A 100 -5.41 -9.28 5.24
C LEU A 100 -5.34 -10.35 6.32
N ASP A 101 -6.46 -10.62 6.97
CA ASP A 101 -6.62 -11.83 7.77
C ASP A 101 -6.61 -13.05 6.82
N PRO A 102 -5.60 -13.93 6.89
CA PRO A 102 -5.48 -15.05 5.97
C PRO A 102 -6.68 -15.97 6.01
N ASP A 103 -7.37 -16.11 7.15
CA ASP A 103 -8.46 -17.07 7.34
C ASP A 103 -9.77 -16.42 7.79
N GLY A 104 -9.77 -15.11 8.05
CA GLY A 104 -10.94 -14.34 8.48
C GLY A 104 -11.38 -14.67 9.91
N SER A 105 -10.55 -15.38 10.68
CA SER A 105 -10.87 -15.88 12.01
C SER A 105 -10.28 -15.03 13.14
N GLY A 106 -9.36 -14.10 12.84
CA GLY A 106 -8.57 -13.36 13.81
C GLY A 106 -7.60 -14.22 14.62
N ALA A 107 -7.53 -15.54 14.36
CA ALA A 107 -6.77 -16.49 15.17
C ALA A 107 -5.28 -16.55 14.79
N ARG A 108 -4.91 -15.98 13.63
CA ARG A 108 -3.53 -15.93 13.14
C ARG A 108 -3.06 -14.48 13.06
N PRO A 109 -1.75 -14.22 13.22
CA PRO A 109 -1.19 -12.93 12.89
C PRO A 109 -1.62 -12.51 11.48
N PRO A 110 -2.02 -11.25 11.29
CA PRO A 110 -2.46 -10.77 9.98
C PRO A 110 -1.29 -10.76 8.98
N ASP A 111 -1.59 -10.88 7.70
CA ASP A 111 -0.59 -10.93 6.64
C ASP A 111 0.01 -9.53 6.39
N GLY A 112 1.26 -9.33 6.78
CA GLY A 112 1.97 -8.07 6.57
C GLY A 112 2.29 -7.74 5.10
N GLU A 113 2.11 -8.68 4.16
CA GLU A 113 2.42 -8.53 2.73
C GLU A 113 1.16 -8.46 1.84
N ARG A 114 -0.05 -8.51 2.43
CA ARG A 114 -1.31 -8.35 1.69
C ARG A 114 -2.21 -7.41 2.47
N TRP A 115 -2.63 -6.32 1.85
CA TRP A 115 -3.42 -5.27 2.50
C TRP A 115 -4.66 -4.97 1.68
N ILE A 116 -5.77 -4.70 2.36
CA ILE A 116 -7.04 -4.36 1.74
C ILE A 116 -7.67 -3.15 2.45
N GLY A 117 -8.19 -2.21 1.69
CA GLY A 117 -9.03 -1.12 2.19
C GLY A 117 -10.18 -0.88 1.23
N GLN A 118 -11.25 -0.25 1.69
CA GLN A 118 -12.42 0.05 0.87
C GLN A 118 -12.67 1.55 0.87
N LEU A 119 -12.83 2.12 -0.32
CA LEU A 119 -13.23 3.51 -0.52
C LEU A 119 -14.73 3.69 -0.26
N PRO A 120 -15.21 4.92 -0.01
CA PRO A 120 -16.63 5.18 0.25
C PRO A 120 -17.59 4.72 -0.86
N ASP A 121 -17.13 4.67 -2.10
CA ASP A 121 -17.89 4.19 -3.27
C ASP A 121 -18.02 2.64 -3.32
N GLY A 122 -17.38 1.93 -2.41
CA GLY A 122 -17.34 0.48 -2.35
C GLY A 122 -16.22 -0.18 -3.16
N THR A 123 -15.39 0.60 -3.87
CA THR A 123 -14.19 0.12 -4.56
C THR A 123 -13.17 -0.36 -3.54
N TRP A 124 -12.62 -1.56 -3.76
CA TRP A 124 -11.54 -2.09 -2.93
C TRP A 124 -10.18 -1.66 -3.48
N VAL A 125 -9.32 -1.14 -2.62
CA VAL A 125 -7.90 -0.95 -2.90
C VAL A 125 -7.13 -2.11 -2.27
N VAL A 126 -6.34 -2.82 -3.06
CA VAL A 126 -5.62 -4.03 -2.65
C VAL A 126 -4.13 -3.90 -2.94
N GLY A 127 -3.32 -4.00 -1.90
CA GLY A 127 -1.87 -4.08 -1.99
C GLY A 127 -1.36 -5.52 -1.86
N LEU A 128 -0.54 -5.95 -2.81
CA LEU A 128 0.20 -7.21 -2.77
C LEU A 128 1.68 -6.89 -2.79
N PHE A 129 2.43 -7.27 -1.76
CA PHE A 129 3.82 -6.86 -1.60
C PHE A 129 4.74 -8.08 -1.55
N ASN A 130 6.00 -7.93 -1.94
CA ASN A 130 7.03 -8.92 -1.66
C ASN A 130 8.15 -8.27 -0.87
N ARG A 131 8.23 -8.58 0.43
CA ARG A 131 9.26 -8.06 1.33
C ARG A 131 10.57 -8.84 1.26
N ASP A 132 10.58 -10.01 0.59
CA ASP A 132 11.76 -10.87 0.51
C ASP A 132 12.68 -10.47 -0.65
N ASP A 133 13.95 -10.87 -0.53
CA ASP A 133 14.97 -10.74 -1.57
C ASP A 133 14.81 -11.69 -2.77
N VAL A 134 13.76 -12.52 -2.77
CA VAL A 134 13.50 -13.53 -3.80
C VAL A 134 12.08 -13.41 -4.38
N PRO A 135 11.87 -13.75 -5.68
CA PRO A 135 10.54 -13.64 -6.28
C PRO A 135 9.48 -14.51 -5.60
N LYS A 136 8.32 -13.93 -5.26
CA LYS A 136 7.23 -14.59 -4.53
C LYS A 136 5.89 -14.46 -5.26
N TRP A 137 5.08 -15.51 -5.20
CA TRP A 137 3.69 -15.46 -5.70
C TRP A 137 2.77 -14.81 -4.66
N LYS A 138 2.02 -13.78 -5.09
CA LYS A 138 0.93 -13.19 -4.31
C LYS A 138 -0.42 -13.36 -4.99
N ARG A 139 -1.48 -13.41 -4.19
CA ARG A 139 -2.85 -13.65 -4.66
C ARG A 139 -3.90 -13.05 -3.74
N ILE A 140 -4.92 -12.47 -4.37
CA ILE A 140 -6.18 -12.09 -3.74
C ILE A 140 -7.34 -12.84 -4.44
N ARG A 141 -8.30 -13.35 -3.65
CA ARG A 141 -9.51 -14.03 -4.14
C ARG A 141 -10.71 -13.17 -3.77
N TYR A 142 -11.44 -12.67 -4.75
CA TYR A 142 -12.40 -11.58 -4.50
C TYR A 142 -13.57 -12.04 -3.62
N ARG A 143 -14.11 -13.23 -3.87
CA ARG A 143 -15.18 -13.79 -3.02
C ARG A 143 -14.74 -14.01 -1.58
N ARG A 144 -13.54 -14.56 -1.38
CA ARG A 144 -13.06 -14.96 -0.05
C ARG A 144 -12.59 -13.77 0.78
N HIS A 145 -11.90 -12.82 0.14
CA HIS A 145 -11.21 -11.74 0.85
C HIS A 145 -11.95 -10.41 0.79
N LEU A 146 -12.79 -10.18 -0.23
CA LEU A 146 -13.48 -8.90 -0.48
C LEU A 146 -15.01 -9.04 -0.49
N GLY A 147 -15.55 -10.26 -0.29
CA GLY A 147 -16.98 -10.53 -0.35
C GLY A 147 -17.62 -10.47 -1.74
N ILE A 148 -16.85 -10.22 -2.81
CA ILE A 148 -17.39 -10.04 -4.17
C ILE A 148 -17.67 -11.40 -4.82
N ARG A 149 -18.96 -11.70 -5.06
CA ARG A 149 -19.40 -12.99 -5.62
C ARG A 149 -19.31 -13.08 -7.15
N ARG A 150 -19.39 -11.95 -7.86
CA ARG A 150 -19.36 -11.88 -9.35
C ARG A 150 -17.95 -11.51 -9.84
N ARG A 151 -17.76 -11.41 -11.17
CA ARG A 151 -16.51 -10.88 -11.72
C ARG A 151 -16.48 -9.35 -11.51
N ALA A 152 -15.46 -8.82 -10.86
CA ALA A 152 -15.27 -7.39 -10.63
C ALA A 152 -14.26 -6.81 -11.61
N ALA A 153 -14.44 -5.55 -12.01
CA ALA A 153 -13.43 -4.80 -12.73
C ALA A 153 -12.16 -4.72 -11.88
N THR A 154 -11.00 -4.92 -12.51
CA THR A 154 -9.70 -4.91 -11.83
C THR A 154 -8.77 -4.02 -12.63
N ARG A 155 -8.14 -3.06 -11.96
CA ARG A 155 -7.21 -2.12 -12.57
C ARG A 155 -5.94 -2.06 -11.74
N ASP A 156 -4.81 -1.92 -12.41
CA ASP A 156 -3.52 -1.69 -11.78
C ASP A 156 -3.27 -0.18 -11.69
N VAL A 157 -3.06 0.29 -10.46
CA VAL A 157 -3.00 1.72 -10.14
C VAL A 157 -1.76 2.38 -10.70
N TRP A 158 -0.60 1.70 -10.62
CA TRP A 158 0.66 2.32 -11.04
C TRP A 158 0.83 2.35 -12.54
N SER A 159 0.38 1.30 -13.25
CA SER A 159 0.42 1.29 -14.71
C SER A 159 -0.78 1.99 -15.35
N GLY A 160 -1.83 2.27 -14.58
CA GLY A 160 -3.08 2.81 -15.10
C GLY A 160 -3.80 1.88 -16.08
N VAL A 161 -3.52 0.57 -16.03
CA VAL A 161 -4.03 -0.42 -16.97
C VAL A 161 -5.23 -1.15 -16.39
N ASP A 162 -6.32 -1.18 -17.14
CA ASP A 162 -7.47 -2.02 -16.84
C ASP A 162 -7.16 -3.49 -17.19
N LEU A 163 -7.20 -4.34 -16.17
CA LEU A 163 -6.94 -5.77 -16.28
C LEU A 163 -8.22 -6.55 -16.61
N GLY A 164 -9.35 -5.88 -16.81
CA GLY A 164 -10.64 -6.47 -17.11
C GLY A 164 -11.33 -7.14 -15.90
N ARG A 165 -12.50 -7.75 -16.14
CA ARG A 165 -13.31 -8.33 -15.05
C ARG A 165 -12.77 -9.70 -14.61
N ARG A 166 -12.53 -9.92 -13.31
CA ARG A 166 -11.93 -11.16 -12.78
C ARG A 166 -12.59 -11.60 -11.47
N ARG A 167 -12.27 -12.82 -10.99
CA ARG A 167 -12.70 -13.34 -9.67
C ARG A 167 -11.56 -13.40 -8.65
N SER A 168 -10.33 -13.20 -9.14
CA SER A 168 -9.09 -13.25 -8.39
C SER A 168 -8.01 -12.57 -9.22
N PHE A 169 -6.95 -12.14 -8.54
CA PHE A 169 -5.72 -11.70 -9.15
C PHE A 169 -4.54 -12.44 -8.52
N ARG A 170 -3.61 -12.91 -9.36
CA ARG A 170 -2.40 -13.63 -8.95
C ARG A 170 -1.24 -13.12 -9.79
N VAL A 171 -0.13 -12.79 -9.13
CA VAL A 171 1.07 -12.26 -9.76
C VAL A 171 2.31 -12.82 -9.08
N LYS A 172 3.40 -13.02 -9.84
CA LYS A 172 4.72 -13.30 -9.30
C LYS A 172 5.45 -11.96 -9.22
N LEU A 173 5.73 -11.52 -8.01
CA LEU A 173 6.45 -10.28 -7.73
C LEU A 173 7.94 -10.62 -7.63
N ARG A 174 8.81 -9.78 -8.19
CA ARG A 174 10.26 -9.84 -7.95
C ARG A 174 10.57 -9.39 -6.51
N SER A 175 11.84 -9.47 -6.13
CA SER A 175 12.31 -8.89 -4.87
C SER A 175 11.84 -7.43 -4.77
N HIS A 176 11.28 -7.09 -3.61
CA HIS A 176 10.84 -5.73 -3.22
C HIS A 176 9.80 -5.08 -4.16
N GLU A 177 9.16 -5.88 -5.01
CA GLU A 177 8.11 -5.42 -5.91
C GLU A 177 6.73 -5.57 -5.25
N HIS A 178 5.79 -4.77 -5.71
CA HIS A 178 4.40 -4.83 -5.30
C HIS A 178 3.43 -4.75 -6.48
N ARG A 179 2.15 -4.93 -6.15
CA ARG A 179 1.03 -4.56 -7.03
C ARG A 179 -0.03 -3.87 -6.21
N LEU A 180 -0.42 -2.68 -6.64
CA LEU A 180 -1.57 -1.95 -6.10
C LEU A 180 -2.72 -2.00 -7.10
N LEU A 181 -3.88 -2.45 -6.65
CA LEU A 181 -5.04 -2.71 -7.50
C LEU A 181 -6.26 -1.98 -6.98
N THR A 182 -7.11 -1.50 -7.88
CA THR A 182 -8.51 -1.21 -7.58
C THR A 182 -9.39 -2.35 -8.09
N ILE A 183 -10.38 -2.73 -7.28
CA ILE A 183 -11.34 -3.79 -7.58
C ILE A 183 -12.75 -3.27 -7.33
N THR A 184 -13.50 -3.05 -8.41
CA THR A 184 -14.85 -2.50 -8.37
C THR A 184 -15.87 -3.60 -8.73
N PRO A 185 -16.82 -3.93 -7.83
CA PRO A 185 -17.78 -5.04 -7.98
C PRO A 185 -18.51 -5.17 -9.33
#